data_AF-A0A1V1PH66-F1
#
_entry.id   AF-A0A1V1PH66-F1
#
_cell.length_a   1.000
_cell.length_b   1.000
_cell.length_c   1.000
_cell.angle_alpha   90.00
_cell.angle_beta   90.00
_cell.angle_gamma   90.00
#
_symmetry.space_group_name_H-M   'P 1'
#
loop_
_entity.id
_entity.type
_entity.pdbx_description
1 polymer ?
#
loop_
_entity_poly.entity_id
_entity_poly.type
_entity_poly.pdbx_seq_one_letter_code
_entity_poly.pdbx_strand_id
1 'polypeptide(L)'
;MISKSEKTTSIQLLEALATVTRKISDSLKYQLSAEQIDSLAKEHRQVMEQIQKIPKAEFKPQQHMLKTIQTQVQNLQDELGNYHQAVKEKLISFGQKRKQVSAYNALS
;
A
#
# COMPACT_ATOMS: atom_id res chain seq x y z
N MET A 1 -2.47 -32.85 23.10
CA MET A 1 -3.47 -31.96 22.47
C MET A 1 -2.76 -31.23 21.33
N ILE A 2 -2.91 -31.71 20.10
CA ILE A 2 -2.29 -31.07 18.93
C ILE A 2 -3.25 -29.96 18.50
N SER A 3 -2.83 -28.71 18.71
CA SER A 3 -3.55 -27.54 18.23
C SER A 3 -3.66 -27.67 16.70
N LYS A 4 -4.87 -27.92 16.20
CA LYS A 4 -5.13 -27.90 14.76
C LYS A 4 -4.77 -26.51 14.28
N SER A 5 -3.67 -26.36 13.53
CA SER A 5 -3.41 -25.12 12.83
C SER A 5 -4.64 -24.85 11.96
N GLU A 6 -5.40 -23.81 12.28
CA GLU A 6 -6.50 -23.37 11.42
C GLU A 6 -5.91 -23.12 10.04
N LYS A 7 -6.29 -23.94 9.07
CA LYS A 7 -5.89 -23.72 7.68
C LYS A 7 -6.47 -22.37 7.29
N THR A 8 -5.62 -21.37 7.11
CA THR A 8 -6.04 -20.08 6.54
C THR A 8 -6.66 -20.35 5.19
N THR A 9 -7.95 -20.05 5.06
CA THR A 9 -8.74 -20.34 3.87
C THR A 9 -8.49 -19.28 2.78
N SER A 10 -8.81 -19.62 1.53
CA SER A 10 -8.75 -18.67 0.40
C SER A 10 -9.55 -17.39 0.68
N ILE A 11 -10.73 -17.51 1.32
CA ILE A 11 -11.59 -16.38 1.70
C ILE A 11 -10.89 -15.46 2.71
N GLN A 12 -10.35 -16.03 3.79
CA GLN A 12 -9.67 -15.26 4.83
C GLN A 12 -8.47 -14.48 4.28
N LEU A 13 -7.73 -15.06 3.35
CA LEU A 13 -6.61 -14.36 2.70
C LEU A 13 -7.08 -13.22 1.80
N LEU A 14 -8.19 -13.39 1.07
CA LEU A 14 -8.77 -12.32 0.26
C LEU A 14 -9.31 -11.18 1.14
N GLU A 15 -9.94 -11.49 2.26
CA GLU A 15 -10.40 -10.48 3.23
C GLU A 15 -9.23 -9.72 3.87
N ALA A 16 -8.15 -10.43 4.22
CA ALA A 16 -6.92 -9.82 4.70
C ALA A 16 -6.31 -8.89 3.64
N LEU A 17 -6.24 -9.33 2.39
CA LEU A 17 -5.71 -8.53 1.29
C LEU A 17 -6.54 -7.25 1.06
N ALA A 18 -7.87 -7.37 1.03
CA ALA A 18 -8.77 -6.23 0.92
C ALA A 18 -8.59 -5.25 2.09
N THR A 19 -8.46 -5.77 3.31
CA THR A 19 -8.27 -4.97 4.52
C THR A 19 -6.96 -4.19 4.49
N VAL A 20 -5.84 -4.85 4.17
CA VAL A 20 -4.54 -4.18 4.09
C VAL A 20 -4.52 -3.16 2.96
N THR A 21 -5.08 -3.48 1.79
CA THR A 21 -5.21 -2.55 0.66
C THR A 21 -5.94 -1.27 1.08
N ARG A 22 -7.06 -1.41 1.80
CA ARG A 22 -7.82 -0.27 2.34
C ARG A 22 -7.01 0.53 3.35
N LYS A 23 -6.30 -0.11 4.28
CA LYS A 23 -5.45 0.58 5.26
C LYS A 23 -4.34 1.41 4.59
N ILE A 24 -3.73 0.90 3.51
CA ILE A 24 -2.72 1.66 2.75
C ILE A 24 -3.37 2.87 2.09
N SER A 25 -4.51 2.71 1.44
CA SER A 25 -5.26 3.81 0.80
C SER A 25 -5.64 4.90 1.82
N ASP A 26 -6.19 4.51 2.97
CA ASP A 26 -6.49 5.43 4.07
C ASP A 26 -5.22 6.14 4.56
N SER A 27 -4.09 5.44 4.67
CA SER A 27 -2.82 6.03 5.09
C SER A 27 -2.30 7.09 4.11
N LEU A 28 -2.46 6.85 2.80
CA LEU A 28 -2.11 7.83 1.76
C LEU A 28 -3.04 9.04 1.80
N LYS A 29 -4.34 8.81 1.94
CA LYS A 29 -5.37 9.85 1.96
C LYS A 29 -5.24 10.78 3.18
N TYR A 30 -4.95 10.22 4.35
CA TYR A 30 -4.81 10.97 5.60
C TYR A 30 -3.37 11.41 5.90
N GLN A 31 -2.44 11.23 4.94
CA GLN A 31 -1.03 11.62 5.06
C GLN A 31 -0.35 11.05 6.32
N LEU A 32 -0.67 9.80 6.64
CA LEU A 32 -0.02 9.06 7.72
C LEU A 32 1.48 8.85 7.43
N SER A 33 2.23 8.45 8.45
CA SER A 33 3.70 8.40 8.35
C SER A 33 4.17 7.39 7.30
N ALA A 34 5.31 7.69 6.66
CA ALA A 34 5.93 6.79 5.68
C ALA A 34 6.26 5.41 6.29
N GLU A 35 6.57 5.36 7.57
CA GLU A 35 6.82 4.12 8.32
C GLU A 35 5.57 3.23 8.43
N GLN A 36 4.40 3.84 8.63
CA GLN A 36 3.13 3.10 8.65
C GLN A 36 2.80 2.52 7.28
N ILE A 37 3.01 3.30 6.21
CA ILE A 37 2.83 2.85 4.83
C ILE A 37 3.78 1.69 4.51
N ASP A 38 5.05 1.75 4.92
CA ASP A 38 6.03 0.67 4.72
C ASP A 38 5.64 -0.62 5.48
N SER A 39 5.19 -0.47 6.73
CA SER A 39 4.70 -1.60 7.54
C SER A 39 3.50 -2.29 6.86
N LEU A 40 2.52 -1.52 6.41
CA LEU A 40 1.34 -2.05 5.69
C LEU A 40 1.71 -2.66 4.33
N ALA A 41 2.70 -2.11 3.62
CA ALA A 41 3.19 -2.68 2.37
C ALA A 41 3.89 -4.04 2.58
N LYS A 42 4.61 -4.22 3.70
CA LYS A 42 5.17 -5.51 4.11
C LYS A 42 4.06 -6.51 4.43
N GLU A 43 3.05 -6.11 5.19
CA GLU A 43 1.88 -6.95 5.50
C GLU A 43 1.16 -7.37 4.20
N HIS A 44 0.92 -6.44 3.28
CA HIS A 44 0.31 -6.72 1.97
C HIS A 44 1.10 -7.78 1.20
N ARG A 45 2.44 -7.66 1.18
CA ARG A 45 3.32 -8.63 0.52
C ARG A 45 3.22 -10.02 1.15
N GLN A 46 3.19 -10.10 2.48
CA GLN A 46 3.04 -11.37 3.20
C GLN A 46 1.71 -12.06 2.86
N VAL A 47 0.61 -11.31 2.80
CA VAL A 47 -0.70 -11.87 2.40
C VAL A 47 -0.65 -12.37 0.97
N MET A 48 -0.04 -11.61 0.04
CA MET A 48 0.12 -12.03 -1.35
C MET A 48 0.96 -13.32 -1.49
N GLU A 49 2.04 -13.45 -0.72
CA GLU A 49 2.86 -14.67 -0.69
C GLU A 49 2.07 -15.88 -0.16
N GLN A 50 1.15 -15.68 0.78
CA GLN A 50 0.26 -16.73 1.26
C GLN A 50 -0.79 -17.12 0.22
N ILE A 51 -1.38 -16.14 -0.48
CA ILE A 51 -2.34 -16.37 -1.57
C ILE A 51 -1.72 -17.21 -2.69
N GLN A 52 -0.45 -16.96 -3.04
CA GLN A 52 0.26 -17.73 -4.06
C GLN A 52 0.43 -19.22 -3.72
N LYS A 53 0.37 -19.59 -2.44
CA LYS A 53 0.46 -20.98 -1.97
C LYS A 53 -0.87 -21.72 -2.08
N ILE A 54 -1.98 -21.00 -2.30
CA ILE A 54 -3.31 -21.59 -2.38
C ILE A 54 -3.63 -21.98 -3.83
N PRO A 55 -4.14 -23.20 -4.07
CA PRO A 55 -4.56 -23.62 -5.41
C PRO A 55 -5.60 -22.69 -6.03
N LYS A 56 -5.43 -22.35 -7.31
CA LYS A 56 -6.36 -21.49 -8.07
C LYS A 56 -7.82 -21.95 -8.02
N ALA A 57 -8.05 -23.26 -7.88
CA ALA A 57 -9.39 -23.85 -7.78
C ALA A 57 -10.16 -23.34 -6.55
N GLU A 58 -9.47 -23.06 -5.44
CA GLU A 58 -10.08 -22.57 -4.20
C GLU A 58 -10.58 -21.14 -4.27
N PHE A 59 -10.21 -20.40 -5.33
CA PHE A 59 -10.67 -19.03 -5.59
C PHE A 59 -11.81 -18.95 -6.62
N LYS A 60 -12.18 -20.07 -7.26
CA LYS A 60 -13.30 -20.11 -8.24
C LYS A 60 -14.62 -19.65 -7.63
N PRO A 61 -14.97 -20.02 -6.37
CA PRO A 61 -16.19 -19.51 -5.76
C PRO A 61 -16.16 -18.00 -5.44
N GLN A 62 -14.97 -17.40 -5.32
CA GLN A 62 -14.76 -16.01 -4.88
C GLN A 62 -14.36 -15.07 -6.02
N GLN A 63 -14.72 -15.40 -7.27
CA GLN A 63 -14.39 -14.58 -8.45
C GLN A 63 -14.86 -13.11 -8.31
N HIS A 64 -16.02 -12.89 -7.68
CA HIS A 64 -16.51 -11.54 -7.39
C HIS A 64 -15.56 -10.77 -6.47
N MET A 65 -15.13 -11.39 -5.35
CA MET A 65 -14.20 -10.76 -4.41
C MET A 65 -12.86 -10.45 -5.07
N LEU A 66 -12.36 -11.37 -5.92
CA LEU A 66 -11.13 -11.14 -6.68
C LEU A 66 -11.22 -9.91 -7.58
N LYS A 67 -12.35 -9.72 -8.29
CA LYS A 67 -12.57 -8.53 -9.11
C LYS A 67 -12.59 -7.26 -8.26
N THR A 68 -13.28 -7.27 -7.12
CA THR A 68 -13.32 -6.12 -6.20
C THR A 68 -11.93 -5.76 -5.69
N ILE A 69 -11.16 -6.75 -5.26
CA ILE A 69 -9.78 -6.56 -4.77
C ILE A 69 -8.88 -6.04 -5.88
N GLN A 70 -9.02 -6.57 -7.11
CA GLN A 70 -8.27 -6.08 -8.26
C GLN A 70 -8.54 -4.59 -8.51
N THR A 71 -9.80 -4.15 -8.46
CA THR A 71 -10.15 -2.73 -8.57
C THR A 71 -9.55 -1.91 -7.43
N GLN A 72 -9.60 -2.41 -6.19
CA GLN A 72 -9.00 -1.72 -5.03
C GLN A 72 -7.49 -1.55 -5.18
N VAL A 73 -6.79 -2.59 -5.64
CA VAL A 73 -5.33 -2.55 -5.87
C VAL A 73 -5.00 -1.58 -7.00
N GLN A 74 -5.80 -1.54 -8.08
CA GLN A 74 -5.59 -0.60 -9.17
C GLN A 74 -5.75 0.85 -8.68
N ASN A 75 -6.81 1.15 -7.93
CA ASN A 75 -7.02 2.47 -7.36
C ASN A 75 -5.87 2.86 -6.42
N LEU A 76 -5.38 1.92 -5.61
CA LEU A 76 -4.24 2.16 -4.72
C LEU A 76 -2.95 2.47 -5.50
N GLN A 77 -2.72 1.83 -6.65
CA GLN A 77 -1.59 2.15 -7.52
C GLN A 77 -1.65 3.58 -8.04
N ASP A 78 -2.84 4.03 -8.44
CA ASP A 78 -3.06 5.40 -8.91
C ASP A 78 -2.84 6.42 -7.77
N GLU A 79 -3.36 6.12 -6.57
CA GLU A 79 -3.14 6.93 -5.36
C GLU A 79 -1.66 7.05 -4.98
N LEU A 80 -0.92 5.93 -5.03
CA LEU A 80 0.52 5.90 -4.80
C LEU A 80 1.29 6.73 -5.83
N GLY A 81 0.88 6.64 -7.11
CA GLY A 81 1.45 7.46 -8.19
C GLY A 81 1.27 8.95 -7.92
N ASN A 82 0.06 9.36 -7.53
CA ASN A 82 -0.24 10.74 -7.19
C ASN A 82 0.54 11.23 -5.96
N TYR A 83 0.63 10.39 -4.92
CA TYR A 83 1.42 10.72 -3.72
C TYR A 83 2.91 10.89 -4.03
N HIS A 84 3.48 10.00 -4.85
CA HIS A 84 4.88 10.08 -5.27
C HIS A 84 5.17 11.39 -6.03
N GLN A 85 4.28 11.76 -6.95
CA GLN A 85 4.39 13.02 -7.69
C GLN A 85 4.34 14.23 -6.76
N ALA A 86 3.42 14.24 -5.78
CA ALA A 86 3.33 15.33 -4.80
C ALA A 86 4.60 15.46 -3.93
N VAL A 87 5.20 14.34 -3.51
CA VAL A 87 6.47 14.34 -2.76
C VAL A 87 7.60 14.90 -3.63
N LYS A 88 7.69 14.49 -4.90
CA LYS A 88 8.69 14.99 -5.84
C LYS A 88 8.61 16.51 -6.03
N GLU A 89 7.40 17.05 -6.19
CA GLU A 89 7.17 18.50 -6.32
C GLU A 89 7.59 19.26 -5.06
N LYS A 90 7.26 18.74 -3.87
CA LYS A 90 7.70 19.33 -2.60
C LYS A 90 9.23 19.37 -2.49
N LEU A 91 9.92 18.29 -2.87
CA LEU A 91 11.39 18.23 -2.84
C LEU A 91 12.03 19.25 -3.78
N ILE A 92 11.49 19.40 -4.99
CA ILE A 92 11.95 20.43 -5.95
C ILE A 92 11.77 21.83 -5.34
N SER A 93 10.59 22.12 -4.77
CA SER A 93 10.31 23.40 -4.12
C SER A 93 11.28 23.68 -2.97
N PHE A 94 11.56 22.71 -2.10
CA PHE A 94 12.55 22.85 -1.04
C PHE A 94 13.96 23.12 -1.58
N GLY A 95 14.36 22.42 -2.64
CA GLY A 95 15.64 22.65 -3.31
C GLY A 95 15.78 24.08 -3.85
N GLN A 96 14.72 24.64 -4.43
CA GLN A 96 14.67 26.02 -4.90
C GLN A 96 14.73 27.02 -3.75
N LYS A 97 13.94 26.82 -2.69
CA LYS A 97 13.98 27.67 -1.49
C LYS A 97 15.37 27.70 -0.85
N ARG A 98 16.05 26.55 -0.77
CA ARG A 98 17.42 26.48 -0.24
C ARG A 98 18.41 27.31 -1.07
N LYS A 99 18.29 27.28 -2.41
CA LYS A 99 19.11 28.10 -3.31
C LYS A 99 18.84 29.59 -3.09
N GLN A 100 17.58 29.98 -2.95
CA GLN A 100 17.20 31.37 -2.67
C GLN A 100 17.79 31.86 -1.34
N VAL A 101 17.61 31.10 -0.26
CA VAL A 101 18.19 31.45 1.06
C VAL A 101 19.71 31.58 0.97
N SER A 102 20.38 30.67 0.27
CA SER A 102 21.83 30.76 0.08
C SER A 102 22.25 32.01 -0.69
N ALA A 103 21.47 32.44 -1.68
CA ALA A 103 21.74 33.67 -2.44
C ALA A 103 21.54 34.92 -1.56
N TYR A 104 20.48 34.97 -0.75
CA TYR A 104 20.27 36.07 0.20
C TYR A 104 21.41 36.17 1.22
N ASN A 105 21.86 35.05 1.78
CA ASN A 105 22.97 35.04 2.74
C ASN A 105 24.32 35.46 2.11
N ALA A 106 24.49 35.32 0.80
CA ALA A 106 25.71 35.76 0.11
C ALA A 106 25.73 37.28 -0.16
N LEU A 107 24.59 37.96 0.01
CA LEU A 107 24.45 39.41 -0.17
C LEU A 107 24.48 40.20 1.15
N SER A 108 24.45 39.52 2.29
CA SER A 108 24.57 40.11 3.64
C SER A 108 26.01 40.06 4.14
#